data_AF-A0A134ARP5-F1
#
_entry.id   AF-A0A134ARP5-F1
#
_cell.length_a   1.000
_cell.length_b   1.000
_cell.length_c   1.000
_cell.angle_alpha   90.00
_cell.angle_beta   90.00
_cell.angle_gamma   90.00
#
_symmetry.space_group_name_H-M   'P 1'
#
loop_
_entity.id
_entity.type
_entity.pdbx_description
1 polymer ?
#
loop_
_entity_poly.entity_id
_entity_poly.type
_entity_poly.pdbx_seq_one_letter_code
_entity_poly.pdbx_strand_id
1 'polypeptide(L)' 'MKKFKIVIEEHVSGEFEIEAEDMGKAFEIAEKNYYEGKFVLEPGNVTSRLMFLETTDGEECSEWIEF' A
#
# COMPACT_ATOMS: atom_id res chain seq x y z
N MET A 1 10.40 14.31 -0.76
CA MET A 1 10.11 12.89 -1.04
C MET A 1 10.55 12.07 0.16
N LYS A 2 9.65 11.24 0.66
CA LYS A 2 9.87 10.27 1.72
C LYS A 2 9.69 8.87 1.14
N LYS A 3 10.29 7.87 1.77
CA LYS A 3 10.07 6.45 1.45
C LYS A 3 8.97 5.91 2.34
N PHE A 4 8.06 5.14 1.74
CA PHE A 4 6.96 4.50 2.41
C PHE A 4 7.03 3.00 2.19
N LYS A 5 6.84 2.25 3.27
CA LYS A 5 6.43 0.86 3.24
C LYS A 5 4.91 0.81 3.12
N ILE A 6 4.42 0.10 2.11
CA ILE A 6 3.01 -0.14 1.85
C ILE A 6 2.75 -1.61 2.12
N VAL A 7 1.76 -1.89 2.96
CA VAL A 7 1.25 -3.26 3.16
C VAL A 7 -0.15 -3.31 2.57
N ILE A 8 -0.35 -4.20 1.61
CA ILE A 8 -1.67 -4.52 1.06
C ILE A 8 -2.07 -5.88 1.63
N GLU A 9 -3.25 -5.95 2.23
CA GLU A 9 -3.81 -7.17 2.78
C GLU A 9 -5.05 -7.58 1.99
N GLU A 10 -5.04 -8.81 1.47
CA GLU A 10 -6.16 -9.51 0.85
C GLU A 10 -6.40 -10.85 1.57
N HIS A 11 -6.31 -11.97 0.85
CA HIS A 11 -6.17 -13.31 1.45
C HIS A 11 -4.76 -13.53 2.03
N VAL A 12 -3.76 -12.85 1.45
CA VAL A 12 -2.39 -12.76 1.94
C VAL A 12 -2.00 -11.30 2.09
N SER A 13 -0.94 -11.01 2.82
CA SER A 13 -0.39 -9.66 2.96
C SER A 13 0.90 -9.53 2.15
N GLY A 14 1.01 -8.48 1.35
CA GLY A 14 2.17 -8.16 0.54
C GLY A 14 2.77 -6.81 0.93
N GLU A 15 4.09 -6.70 0.94
CA GLU A 15 4.82 -5.48 1.26
C GLU A 15 5.47 -4.87 0.01
N PHE A 16 5.34 -3.56 -0.15
CA PHE A 16 5.87 -2.81 -1.28
C PHE A 16 6.52 -1.52 -0.78
N GLU A 17 7.48 -0.99 -1.55
CA GLU A 17 8.11 0.29 -1.25
C GLU A 17 7.83 1.30 -2.35
N ILE A 18 7.49 2.53 -1.97
CA ILE A 18 7.32 3.66 -2.88
C ILE A 18 7.94 4.93 -2.32
N GLU A 19 8.23 5.88 -3.20
CA GLU A 19 8.60 7.25 -2.83
C GLU A 19 7.47 8.22 -3.16
N ALA A 20 7.09 9.06 -2.20
CA ALA A 20 6.03 10.04 -2.35
C ALA A 20 6.34 11.32 -1.55
N GLU A 21 5.55 12.39 -1.77
CA GLU A 21 5.72 13.65 -1.05
C GLU A 21 5.17 13.58 0.38
N ASP A 22 4.04 12.90 0.56
CA ASP A 22 3.30 12.72 1.80
C ASP A 22 2.48 11.42 1.76
N MET A 23 1.79 11.09 2.86
CA MET A 23 0.95 9.89 2.96
C MET A 23 -0.19 9.84 1.94
N GLY A 24 -0.82 10.98 1.63
CA GLY A 24 -1.92 11.04 0.68
C GLY A 24 -1.45 10.68 -0.72
N LYS A 25 -0.31 11.23 -1.14
CA LYS A 25 0.34 10.86 -2.40
C LYS A 25 0.86 9.44 -2.41
N ALA A 26 1.36 8.93 -1.28
CA ALA A 26 1.75 7.53 -1.15
C ALA A 26 0.55 6.60 -1.39
N PHE A 27 -0.60 6.89 -0.78
CA PHE A 27 -1.83 6.12 -0.99
C PHE A 27 -2.29 6.15 -2.45
N GLU A 28 -2.40 7.34 -3.07
CA GLU A 28 -2.81 7.47 -4.48
C GLU A 28 -1.91 6.66 -5.43
N ILE A 29 -0.59 6.66 -5.20
CA ILE A 29 0.37 5.91 -6.01
C ILE A 29 0.22 4.41 -5.79
N ALA A 30 0.08 3.98 -4.53
CA ALA A 30 -0.05 2.57 -4.18
C ALA A 30 -1.35 1.97 -4.74
N GLU A 31 -2.48 2.67 -4.57
CA GLU A 31 -3.77 2.28 -5.11
C GLU A 31 -3.71 2.13 -6.63
N LYS A 32 -3.15 3.12 -7.32
CA LYS A 32 -2.96 3.07 -8.77
C LYS A 32 -2.09 1.89 -9.19
N ASN A 33 -0.96 1.66 -8.53
CA ASN A 33 -0.05 0.56 -8.85
C ASN A 33 -0.72 -0.82 -8.66
N TYR A 34 -1.58 -0.95 -7.64
CA TYR A 34 -2.38 -2.14 -7.43
C TYR A 34 -3.36 -2.38 -8.60
N TYR A 35 -4.18 -1.39 -8.96
CA TYR A 35 -5.14 -1.53 -10.06
C TYR A 35 -4.49 -1.70 -11.44
N GLU A 36 -3.28 -1.18 -11.64
CA GLU A 36 -2.49 -1.39 -12.85
C GLU A 36 -1.78 -2.76 -12.88
N GLY A 37 -1.90 -3.57 -11.83
CA GLY A 37 -1.28 -4.90 -11.74
C GLY A 37 0.24 -4.87 -11.55
N LYS A 38 0.79 -3.76 -11.04
CA LYS A 38 2.21 -3.65 -10.69
C LYS A 38 2.49 -4.22 -9.31
N PHE A 39 1.52 -4.07 -8.39
CA PHE A 39 1.51 -4.76 -7.10
C PHE A 39 0.67 -6.01 -7.25
N VAL A 40 1.34 -7.16 -7.21
CA VAL A 40 0.73 -8.48 -7.38
C VAL A 40 1.02 -9.29 -6.14
N LEU A 41 -0.04 -9.79 -5.51
CA LEU A 41 0.05 -10.66 -4.33
C LEU A 41 -0.04 -12.11 -4.81
N GLU A 42 -1.23 -12.70 -4.76
CA GLU A 42 -1.48 -14.07 -5.22
C GLU A 42 -2.74 -14.15 -6.09
N PRO A 43 -2.81 -15.10 -7.02
CA PRO A 43 -4.02 -15.32 -7.81
C PRO A 43 -5.15 -15.84 -6.90
N GLY A 44 -6.30 -15.17 -6.92
CA GLY A 44 -7.46 -15.56 -6.14
C GLY A 44 -8.66 -14.66 -6.36
N ASN A 45 -9.80 -15.04 -5.79
CA ASN A 45 -10.96 -14.16 -5.71
C ASN A 45 -10.76 -13.21 -4.54
N VAL A 46 -10.49 -11.93 -4.83
CA VAL A 46 -10.35 -10.89 -3.81
C VAL A 46 -11.74 -10.50 -3.30
N THR A 47 -11.99 -10.71 -2.00
CA THR A 47 -13.26 -10.34 -1.35
C THR A 47 -13.16 -9.10 -0.46
N SER A 48 -11.95 -8.73 -0.08
CA SER A 48 -11.60 -7.54 0.71
C SER A 48 -10.17 -7.15 0.37
N ARG A 49 -9.87 -5.85 0.45
CA ARG A 49 -8.51 -5.34 0.36
C ARG A 49 -8.34 -4.14 1.28
N LEU A 50 -7.26 -4.17 2.04
CA LEU A 50 -6.88 -3.11 2.98
C LEU A 50 -5.46 -2.65 2.67
N MET A 51 -5.19 -1.39 2.94
CA MET A 51 -3.87 -0.79 2.78
C MET A 51 -3.42 -0.16 4.09
N PHE A 52 -2.16 -0.41 4.46
CA PHE A 52 -1.45 0.25 5.53
C PHE A 52 -0.19 0.91 4.96
N LEU A 53 0.13 2.10 5.45
CA LEU A 53 1.27 2.90 5.01
C LEU A 53 2.08 3.33 6.22
N GLU A 54 3.40 3.23 6.11
CA GLU A 54 4.34 3.67 7.14
C GLU A 54 5.57 4.30 6.47
N THR A 55 6.05 5.44 6.96
CA THR A 55 7.34 5.98 6.53
C THR A 55 8.46 5.05 6.97
N THR A 56 9.51 4.85 6.16
CA THR A 56 10.57 3.89 6.49
C THR A 56 11.37 4.23 7.76
N ASP A 57 11.26 5.47 8.25
CA ASP A 57 11.83 5.92 9.53
C ASP A 57 10.90 5.67 10.74
N GLY A 58 9.66 5.24 10.50
CA GLY A 58 8.66 4.92 11.53
C GLY A 58 8.00 6.14 12.19
N GLU A 59 8.22 7.36 11.67
CA GLU A 59 7.65 8.58 12.26
C GLU A 59 6.15 8.76 11.97
N GLU A 60 5.69 8.29 10.81
CA GLU A 60 4.30 8.45 10.35
C GLU A 60 3.73 7.10 9.88
N CYS A 61 2.56 6.73 10.42
CA CYS A 61 1.82 5.54 9.97
C CYS A 61 0.32 5.82 9.84
N SER A 62 -0.33 5.13 8.91
CA SER A 62 -1.78 5.20 8.72
C SER A 62 -2.49 4.17 9.60
N GLU A 63 -3.79 4.34 9.79
CA GLU A 63 -4.65 3.18 10.09
C GLU A 63 -4.77 2.27 8.84
N TRP A 64 -5.40 1.11 8.98
CA TRP A 64 -5.79 0.31 7.82
C TRP A 64 -6.94 0.99 7.06
N ILE A 65 -6.78 1.13 5.74
CA ILE A 65 -7.73 1.84 4.86
C ILE A 65 -8.28 0.86 3.82
N GLU A 66 -9.61 0.78 3.71
CA GLU A 66 -10.29 0.06 2.63
C GLU A 66 -10.26 0.87 1.32
N PHE A 67 -10.08 0.20 0.18
CA PHE A 67 -9.98 0.83 -1.15
C PHE A 67 -10.52 -0.07 -2.27
#